data_AF-A0A0R1WMW2-F1
#
_entry.id   AF-A0A0R1WMW2-F1
#
_cell.length_a   1.000
_cell.length_b   1.000
_cell.length_c   1.000
_cell.angle_alpha   90.00
_cell.angle_beta   90.00
_cell.angle_gamma   90.00
#
_symmetry.space_group_name_H-M   'P 1'
#
loop_
_entity.id
_entity.type
_entity.pdbx_description
1 polymer ?
#
loop_
_entity_poly.entity_id
_entity_poly.type
_entity_poly.pdbx_seq_one_letter_code
_entity_poly.pdbx_strand_id
1 'polypeptide(L)'
;MNAAQKRAMQYGQLINNTVQSIQEEQDKLNPEYEKIREALDRSKVDKIDDVEYAKIQKDFATGTKNYQETLAKLEKGKAPARLMGTHISLVSSFKKYVEGCGEMTASIGADKTVERHAFDEAEKKQDEYMDKFSKLIQKLTDLA
;
A
#
# COMPACT_ATOMS: atom_id res chain seq x y z
N MET A 1 -10.42 -31.67 -10.93
CA MET A 1 -9.94 -30.33 -11.32
C MET A 1 -8.72 -30.48 -12.22
N ASN A 2 -8.74 -29.89 -13.43
CA ASN A 2 -7.62 -29.96 -14.36
C ASN A 2 -6.52 -28.93 -14.02
N ALA A 3 -5.38 -28.99 -14.72
CA ALA A 3 -4.24 -28.11 -14.45
C ALA A 3 -4.56 -26.61 -14.64
N ALA A 4 -5.42 -26.27 -15.61
CA ALA A 4 -5.84 -24.89 -15.86
C ALA A 4 -6.73 -24.36 -14.73
N GLN A 5 -7.70 -25.15 -14.28
CA GLN A 5 -8.58 -24.82 -13.15
C GLN A 5 -7.77 -24.64 -11.86
N LYS A 6 -6.77 -25.51 -11.61
CA LYS A 6 -5.88 -25.37 -10.43
C LYS A 6 -5.08 -24.06 -10.45
N ARG A 7 -4.54 -23.67 -11.62
CA ARG A 7 -3.81 -22.40 -11.79
C ARG A 7 -4.72 -21.19 -11.59
N ALA A 8 -5.94 -21.22 -12.15
CA ALA A 8 -6.92 -20.16 -11.97
C ALA A 8 -7.30 -19.97 -10.49
N MET A 9 -7.53 -21.07 -9.76
CA MET A 9 -7.80 -21.04 -8.32
C MET A 9 -6.64 -20.46 -7.52
N GLN A 10 -5.40 -20.89 -7.79
CA GLN A 10 -4.20 -20.35 -7.14
C GLN A 10 -4.00 -18.86 -7.40
N TYR A 11 -4.30 -18.41 -8.63
CA TYR A 11 -4.25 -16.99 -8.97
C TYR A 11 -5.33 -16.18 -8.24
N GLY A 12 -6.56 -16.68 -8.19
CA GLY A 12 -7.64 -16.04 -7.40
C GLY A 12 -7.26 -15.90 -5.92
N GLN A 13 -6.67 -16.95 -5.33
CA GLN A 13 -6.18 -16.89 -3.96
C GLN A 13 -5.05 -15.88 -3.77
N LEU A 14 -4.12 -15.76 -4.72
CA LEU A 14 -3.07 -14.73 -4.68
C LEU A 14 -3.69 -13.32 -4.65
N ILE A 15 -4.67 -13.06 -5.50
CA ILE A 15 -5.34 -11.75 -5.56
C ILE A 15 -6.07 -11.45 -4.25
N ASN A 16 -6.84 -12.40 -3.72
CA ASN A 16 -7.55 -12.24 -2.45
C ASN A 16 -6.57 -11.97 -1.29
N ASN A 17 -5.50 -12.75 -1.19
CA ASN A 17 -4.48 -12.55 -0.16
C ASN A 17 -3.79 -11.19 -0.30
N THR A 18 -3.55 -10.72 -1.54
CA THR A 18 -2.96 -9.40 -1.79
C THR A 18 -3.87 -8.29 -1.27
N VAL A 19 -5.17 -8.33 -1.61
CA VAL A 19 -6.15 -7.35 -1.15
C VAL A 19 -6.29 -7.38 0.37
N GLN A 20 -6.36 -8.57 0.97
CA GLN A 20 -6.45 -8.73 2.41
C GLN A 20 -5.22 -8.16 3.12
N SER A 21 -4.00 -8.48 2.66
CA SER A 21 -2.78 -7.92 3.25
C SER A 21 -2.72 -6.40 3.12
N ILE A 22 -3.26 -5.82 2.04
CA ILE A 22 -3.34 -4.36 1.91
C ILE A 22 -4.29 -3.78 2.95
N GLN A 23 -5.50 -4.33 3.07
CA GLN A 23 -6.51 -3.86 4.04
C GLN A 23 -6.01 -3.96 5.48
N GLU A 24 -5.41 -5.09 5.85
CA GLU A 24 -4.88 -5.31 7.20
C GLU A 24 -3.78 -4.31 7.57
N GLU A 25 -2.92 -3.91 6.62
CA GLU A 25 -1.89 -2.90 6.87
C GLU A 25 -2.48 -1.49 6.87
N GLN A 26 -3.44 -1.18 5.99
CA GLN A 26 -4.15 0.11 6.00
C GLN A 26 -4.90 0.33 7.32
N ASP A 27 -5.65 -0.67 7.81
CA ASP A 27 -6.40 -0.58 9.06
C ASP A 27 -5.50 -0.30 10.27
N LYS A 28 -4.26 -0.81 10.25
CA LYS A 28 -3.26 -0.56 11.30
C LYS A 28 -2.67 0.85 11.22
N LEU A 29 -2.32 1.29 10.01
CA LEU A 29 -1.57 2.53 9.80
C LEU A 29 -2.46 3.78 9.74
N ASN A 30 -3.72 3.63 9.31
CA ASN A 30 -4.61 4.77 9.09
C ASN A 30 -4.79 5.66 10.33
N PRO A 31 -5.00 5.13 11.56
CA PRO A 31 -5.10 5.97 12.76
C PRO A 31 -3.83 6.81 13.03
N GLU A 32 -2.66 6.27 12.70
CA GLU A 32 -1.37 6.95 12.89
C GLU A 32 -1.12 8.00 11.79
N TYR A 33 -1.50 7.67 10.56
CA TYR A 33 -1.56 8.60 9.44
C TYR A 33 -2.41 9.82 9.77
N GLU A 34 -3.67 9.62 10.18
CA GLU A 34 -4.59 10.70 10.53
C GLU A 34 -4.02 11.59 11.64
N LYS A 35 -3.36 10.98 12.63
CA LYS A 35 -2.69 11.73 13.70
C LYS A 35 -1.58 12.64 13.20
N ILE A 36 -0.70 12.15 12.33
CA ILE A 36 0.33 13.00 11.70
C ILE A 36 -0.31 14.07 10.84
N ARG A 37 -1.33 13.71 10.05
CA ARG A 37 -2.02 14.63 9.15
C ARG A 37 -2.65 15.80 9.89
N GLU A 38 -3.42 15.51 10.94
CA GLU A 38 -4.03 16.51 11.82
C GLU A 38 -2.98 17.38 12.52
N ALA A 39 -1.88 16.79 12.98
CA ALA A 39 -0.79 17.52 13.62
C ALA A 39 -0.09 18.48 12.64
N LEU A 40 0.14 18.04 11.39
CA LEU A 40 0.70 18.88 10.33
C LEU A 40 -0.22 20.05 10.00
N ASP A 41 -1.52 19.81 9.85
CA ASP A 41 -2.50 20.86 9.53
C ASP A 41 -2.65 21.89 10.63
N ARG A 42 -2.40 21.50 11.88
CA ARG A 42 -2.41 22.39 13.04
C ARG A 42 -1.04 22.96 13.39
N SER A 43 0.02 22.61 12.67
CA SER A 43 1.41 22.95 13.01
C SER A 43 1.78 22.54 14.45
N LYS A 44 1.44 21.30 14.83
CA LYS A 44 1.56 20.73 16.18
C LYS A 44 2.26 19.36 16.21
N VAL A 45 3.08 19.04 15.21
CA VAL A 45 3.85 17.78 15.20
C VAL A 45 4.75 17.67 16.42
N ASP A 46 5.30 18.80 16.89
CA ASP A 46 6.09 18.91 18.13
C ASP A 46 5.32 18.52 19.40
N LYS A 47 3.98 18.50 19.34
CA LYS A 47 3.07 18.15 20.44
C LYS A 47 2.68 16.67 20.49
N ILE A 48 3.04 15.87 19.49
CA ILE A 48 2.90 14.42 19.57
C ILE A 48 3.84 13.92 20.68
N ASP A 49 3.46 12.93 21.47
CA ASP A 49 4.37 12.35 22.47
C ASP A 49 5.60 11.71 21.81
N ASP A 50 6.77 11.73 22.46
CA ASP A 50 8.01 11.19 21.88
C ASP A 50 7.94 9.68 21.65
N VAL A 51 7.37 8.93 22.60
CA VAL A 51 7.23 7.47 22.51
C VAL A 51 6.22 7.12 21.43
N GLU A 52 5.13 7.87 21.36
CA GLU A 52 4.14 7.74 20.30
C GLU A 52 4.74 8.04 18.91
N TYR A 53 5.46 9.14 18.76
CA TYR A 53 6.07 9.50 17.48
C TYR A 53 7.07 8.44 17.00
N ALA A 54 7.92 7.94 17.90
CA ALA A 54 8.85 6.87 17.59
C ALA A 54 8.15 5.57 17.19
N LYS A 55 7.00 5.26 17.81
CA LYS A 55 6.15 4.13 17.42
C LYS A 55 5.62 4.32 15.99
N ILE A 56 5.07 5.49 15.68
CA ILE A 56 4.54 5.78 14.34
C ILE A 56 5.62 5.61 13.28
N GLN A 57 6.82 6.14 13.49
CA GLN A 57 7.93 5.96 12.56
C GLN A 57 8.26 4.48 12.30
N LYS A 58 8.33 3.70 13.38
CA LYS A 58 8.61 2.26 13.29
C LYS A 58 7.50 1.51 12.56
N ASP A 59 6.26 1.86 12.81
CA ASP A 59 5.10 1.17 12.25
C ASP A 59 4.94 1.52 10.76
N PHE A 60 5.17 2.77 10.35
CA PHE A 60 5.24 3.15 8.94
C PHE A 60 6.35 2.43 8.18
N ALA A 61 7.55 2.33 8.77
CA ALA A 61 8.66 1.57 8.18
C ALA A 61 8.32 0.07 8.06
N THR A 62 7.66 -0.50 9.07
CA THR A 62 7.23 -1.90 9.07
C THR A 62 6.14 -2.15 8.03
N GLY A 63 5.11 -1.30 7.98
CA GLY A 63 4.02 -1.38 7.03
C GLY A 63 4.48 -1.22 5.59
N THR A 64 5.39 -0.28 5.32
CA THR A 64 6.03 -0.13 4.00
C THR A 64 6.76 -1.39 3.58
N LYS A 65 7.50 -2.03 4.51
CA LYS A 65 8.15 -3.31 4.25
C LYS A 65 7.13 -4.42 3.95
N ASN A 66 6.03 -4.47 4.69
CA ASN A 66 4.96 -5.46 4.46
C ASN A 66 4.31 -5.28 3.08
N TYR A 67 4.11 -4.03 2.62
CA TYR A 67 3.66 -3.75 1.26
C TYR A 67 4.68 -4.19 0.20
N GLN A 68 5.99 -3.98 0.43
CA GLN A 68 7.05 -4.47 -0.47
C GLN A 68 7.05 -6.00 -0.57
N GLU A 69 6.87 -6.71 0.55
CA GLU A 69 6.76 -8.17 0.56
C GLU A 69 5.50 -8.67 -0.17
N THR A 70 4.38 -7.96 -0.01
CA THR A 70 3.13 -8.24 -0.73
C THR A 70 3.31 -8.02 -2.24
N LEU A 71 3.98 -6.94 -2.64
CA LEU A 71 4.30 -6.65 -4.03
C LEU A 71 5.16 -7.75 -4.66
N ALA A 72 6.20 -8.19 -3.96
CA ALA A 72 7.09 -9.25 -4.43
C ALA A 72 6.37 -10.60 -4.63
N LYS A 73 5.29 -10.87 -3.87
CA LYS A 73 4.42 -12.04 -4.09
C LYS A 73 3.54 -11.83 -5.33
N LEU A 74 2.95 -10.65 -5.47
CA LEU A 74 2.08 -10.30 -6.59
C LEU A 74 2.83 -10.34 -7.93
N GLU A 75 4.06 -9.81 -7.99
CA GLU A 75 4.94 -9.83 -9.18
C GLU A 75 5.26 -11.24 -9.68
N LYS A 76 5.29 -12.23 -8.78
CA LYS A 76 5.53 -13.64 -9.12
C LYS A 76 4.26 -14.39 -9.53
N GLY A 77 3.13 -13.69 -9.54
CA GLY A 77 1.82 -14.23 -9.88
C GLY A 77 1.77 -14.76 -11.31
N LYS A 78 1.19 -15.95 -11.48
CA LYS A 78 0.97 -16.57 -12.79
C LYS A 78 -0.47 -16.38 -13.21
N ALA A 79 -0.77 -15.19 -13.73
CA ALA A 79 -2.09 -14.89 -14.28
C ALA A 79 -2.44 -15.81 -15.47
N PRO A 80 -3.72 -16.24 -15.60
CA PRO A 80 -4.21 -16.81 -16.84
C PRO A 80 -3.95 -15.86 -18.02
N ALA A 81 -3.67 -16.40 -19.22
CA ALA A 81 -3.30 -15.59 -20.39
C ALA A 81 -4.30 -14.46 -20.70
N ARG A 82 -5.61 -14.74 -20.57
CA ARG A 82 -6.67 -13.75 -20.77
C ARG A 82 -6.68 -12.59 -19.76
N LEU A 83 -6.06 -12.77 -18.59
CA LEU A 83 -5.98 -11.77 -17.51
C LEU A 83 -4.63 -11.06 -17.44
N MET A 84 -3.64 -11.50 -18.23
CA MET A 84 -2.24 -11.09 -18.10
C MET A 84 -2.04 -9.57 -18.26
N GLY A 85 -2.75 -8.94 -19.21
CA GLY A 85 -2.69 -7.48 -19.39
C GLY A 85 -3.17 -6.72 -18.16
N THR A 86 -4.32 -7.11 -17.59
CA THR A 86 -4.85 -6.51 -16.36
C THR A 86 -3.92 -6.76 -15.17
N HIS A 87 -3.33 -7.95 -15.07
CA HIS A 87 -2.36 -8.29 -14.01
C HIS A 87 -1.11 -7.40 -14.06
N ILE A 88 -0.53 -7.17 -15.23
CA ILE A 88 0.64 -6.31 -15.40
C ILE A 88 0.32 -4.88 -14.94
N SER A 89 -0.84 -4.35 -15.35
CA SER A 89 -1.28 -3.03 -14.89
C SER A 89 -1.52 -2.99 -13.38
N LEU A 90 -2.09 -4.07 -12.81
CA LEU A 90 -2.34 -4.18 -11.37
C LEU A 90 -1.03 -4.13 -10.57
N VAL A 91 -0.04 -4.93 -10.98
CA VAL A 91 1.31 -4.93 -10.40
C VAL A 91 1.95 -3.55 -10.49
N SER A 92 1.85 -2.90 -11.66
CA SER A 92 2.42 -1.56 -11.86
C SER A 92 1.78 -0.51 -10.93
N SER A 93 0.45 -0.51 -10.81
CA SER A 93 -0.26 0.40 -9.90
C SER A 93 0.12 0.14 -8.45
N PHE A 94 0.15 -1.13 -8.02
CA PHE A 94 0.53 -1.45 -6.65
C PHE A 94 1.98 -1.07 -6.35
N LYS A 95 2.90 -1.31 -7.28
CA LYS A 95 4.30 -0.86 -7.15
C LYS A 95 4.40 0.64 -6.91
N LYS A 96 3.64 1.45 -7.65
CA LYS A 96 3.61 2.91 -7.50
C LYS A 96 3.00 3.36 -6.17
N TYR A 97 2.00 2.64 -5.67
CA TYR A 97 1.49 2.82 -4.31
C TYR A 97 2.58 2.53 -3.26
N VAL A 98 3.27 1.39 -3.35
CA VAL A 98 4.37 1.04 -2.43
C VAL A 98 5.51 2.06 -2.47
N GLU A 99 5.85 2.60 -3.64
CA GLU A 99 6.80 3.71 -3.78
C GLU A 99 6.33 4.95 -2.98
N GLY A 100 5.04 5.30 -3.07
CA GLY A 100 4.45 6.38 -2.28
C GLY A 100 4.48 6.14 -0.76
N CYS A 101 4.22 4.91 -0.30
CA CYS A 101 4.37 4.56 1.13
C CYS A 101 5.82 4.74 1.61
N GLY A 102 6.80 4.41 0.76
CA GLY A 102 8.21 4.63 1.04
C GLY A 102 8.59 6.11 1.12
N GLU A 103 8.08 6.93 0.19
CA GLU A 103 8.24 8.38 0.20
C GLU A 103 7.61 9.02 1.45
N MET A 104 6.41 8.59 1.83
CA MET A 104 5.74 9.05 3.05
C MET A 104 6.54 8.67 4.30
N THR A 105 7.00 7.42 4.41
CA THR A 105 7.84 6.97 5.52
C THR A 105 9.13 7.81 5.61
N ALA A 106 9.77 8.09 4.48
CA ALA A 106 10.99 8.89 4.44
C ALA A 106 10.75 10.37 4.82
N SER A 107 9.54 10.88 4.61
CA SER A 107 9.16 12.24 5.01
C SER A 107 9.00 12.41 6.53
N ILE A 108 8.80 11.32 7.28
CA ILE A 108 8.65 11.31 8.74
C ILE A 108 10.05 11.14 9.37
N GLY A 109 10.76 12.26 9.49
CA GLY A 109 12.11 12.35 10.05
C GLY A 109 12.18 12.22 11.57
N ALA A 110 13.40 12.11 12.09
CA ALA A 110 13.65 12.02 13.54
C ALA A 110 13.22 13.31 14.27
N ASP A 111 13.16 13.24 15.61
CA ASP A 111 12.92 14.40 16.48
C ASP A 111 11.67 15.23 16.11
N LYS A 112 10.59 14.56 15.69
CA LYS A 112 9.32 15.18 15.29
C LYS A 112 9.42 16.11 14.08
N THR A 113 10.41 15.91 13.23
CA THR A 113 10.52 16.60 11.95
C THR A 113 9.74 15.85 10.88
N VAL A 114 8.74 16.48 10.28
CA VAL A 114 8.02 15.92 9.13
C VAL A 114 8.13 16.90 7.98
N GLU A 115 8.67 16.44 6.85
CA GLU A 115 8.79 17.25 5.64
C GLU A 115 7.41 17.32 4.96
N ARG A 116 6.72 18.44 5.20
CA ARG A 116 5.32 18.64 4.80
C ARG A 116 5.09 18.41 3.31
N HIS A 117 5.97 18.92 2.44
CA HIS A 117 5.75 18.83 1.01
C HIS A 117 5.86 17.38 0.52
N ALA A 118 6.89 16.65 0.96
CA ALA A 118 7.07 15.24 0.64
C ALA A 118 5.95 14.37 1.21
N PHE A 119 5.48 14.66 2.43
CA PHE A 119 4.35 13.95 3.02
C PHE A 119 3.08 14.12 2.16
N ASP A 120 2.76 15.36 1.76
CA ASP A 120 1.57 15.68 0.96
C ASP A 120 1.65 15.09 -0.46
N GLU A 121 2.82 15.10 -1.10
CA GLU A 121 2.99 14.48 -2.42
C GLU A 121 2.93 12.95 -2.35
N ALA A 122 3.48 12.36 -1.30
CA ALA A 122 3.40 10.92 -1.07
C ALA A 122 1.96 10.45 -0.78
N GLU A 123 1.16 11.26 -0.05
CA GLU A 123 -0.27 11.03 0.18
C GLU A 123 -1.02 10.97 -1.16
N LYS A 124 -0.93 12.02 -1.98
CA LYS A 124 -1.60 12.08 -3.29
C LYS A 124 -1.22 10.90 -4.19
N LYS A 125 0.06 10.53 -4.19
CA LYS A 125 0.55 9.39 -4.97
C LYS A 125 -0.07 8.08 -4.48
N GLN A 126 -0.09 7.85 -3.17
CA GLN A 126 -0.73 6.66 -2.62
C GLN A 126 -2.21 6.58 -3.02
N ASP A 127 -2.96 7.67 -2.87
CA ASP A 127 -4.38 7.73 -3.22
C ASP A 127 -4.62 7.43 -4.71
N GLU A 128 -3.89 8.10 -5.60
CA GLU A 128 -4.01 7.92 -7.05
C GLU A 128 -3.81 6.45 -7.44
N TYR A 129 -2.76 5.82 -6.92
CA TYR A 129 -2.40 4.47 -7.32
C TYR A 129 -3.23 3.40 -6.60
N MET A 130 -3.75 3.67 -5.40
CA MET A 130 -4.70 2.78 -4.73
C MET A 130 -6.07 2.79 -5.42
N ASP A 131 -6.54 3.95 -5.89
CA ASP A 131 -7.76 4.03 -6.72
C ASP A 131 -7.59 3.24 -8.03
N LYS A 132 -6.46 3.43 -8.73
CA LYS A 132 -6.12 2.65 -9.93
C LYS A 132 -6.05 1.15 -9.66
N PHE A 133 -5.41 0.76 -8.55
CA PHE A 133 -5.33 -0.64 -8.13
C PHE A 133 -6.73 -1.22 -7.91
N SER A 134 -7.59 -0.53 -7.17
CA SER A 134 -8.96 -0.96 -6.86
C SER A 134 -9.80 -1.15 -8.12
N LYS A 135 -9.70 -0.22 -9.09
CA LYS A 135 -10.36 -0.35 -10.40
C LYS A 135 -9.88 -1.57 -11.20
N LEU A 136 -8.59 -1.89 -11.10
CA LEU A 136 -8.02 -3.06 -11.77
C LEU A 136 -8.41 -4.38 -11.10
N ILE A 137 -8.58 -4.39 -9.77
CA ILE A 137 -9.16 -5.53 -9.03
C ILE A 137 -10.59 -5.78 -9.52
N GLN A 138 -11.44 -4.74 -9.58
CA GLN A 138 -12.80 -4.89 -10.08
C GLN A 138 -12.82 -5.46 -11.51
N LYS A 139 -12.01 -4.88 -12.40
CA LYS A 139 -11.89 -5.37 -13.78
C LYS A 139 -11.40 -6.82 -13.85
N LEU A 140 -10.50 -7.23 -12.98
CA LEU A 140 -10.01 -8.61 -12.93
C LEU A 140 -11.15 -9.56 -12.52
N THR A 141 -11.94 -9.19 -11.51
CA THR A 141 -13.12 -9.95 -11.05
C THR A 141 -14.17 -10.07 -12.15
N ASP A 142 -14.45 -9.01 -12.89
CA ASP A 142 -15.45 -9.03 -13.99
C ASP A 142 -15.03 -9.92 -15.16
N LEU A 143 -13.72 -10.12 -15.34
CA LEU A 143 -13.13 -10.95 -16.40
C LEU A 143 -12.87 -12.40 -15.96
N ALA A 144 -12.93 -12.70 -14.67
CA ALA A 144 -12.63 -14.02 -14.09
C ALA A 144 -13.81 -14.99 -14.26
#